data_AF-A0A0U5NAY8-F1
#
_entry.id   AF-A0A0U5NAY8-F1
#
_cell.length_a   1.000
_cell.length_b   1.000
_cell.length_c   1.000
_cell.angle_alpha   90.00
_cell.angle_beta   90.00
_cell.angle_gamma   90.00
#
_symmetry.space_group_name_H-M   'P 1'
#
loop_
_entity.id
_entity.type
_entity.pdbx_description
1 polymer ?
#
loop_
_entity_poly.entity_id
_entity_poly.type
_entity_poly.pdbx_seq_one_letter_code
_entity_poly.pdbx_strand_id
1 'polypeptide(L)'
;MRINALIIVLFAVALSACASTPSVPLAKRLEGMTPEERQETLRRACLTEADWDRDQTAARLPANAQHRYRDSNTTRETRHLKELCREMADLPAIKGRSPIETKRRADLAEKCRRETDDHLDLRSKESAAHMARVQEICEAMTGFDLPTQAD
;
A
#
# COMPACT_ATOMS: atom_id res chain seq x y z
N MET A 1 36.89 -46.48 -8.49
CA MET A 1 35.70 -46.12 -7.68
C MET A 1 35.50 -44.62 -7.77
N ARG A 2 34.49 -44.16 -8.50
CA ARG A 2 34.06 -42.76 -8.53
C ARG A 2 32.57 -42.76 -8.24
N ILE A 3 32.23 -42.41 -7.01
CA ILE A 3 30.89 -42.02 -6.59
C ILE A 3 31.02 -40.56 -6.22
N ASN A 4 30.09 -39.72 -6.69
CA ASN A 4 29.54 -38.52 -6.04
C ASN A 4 28.76 -37.76 -7.14
N ALA A 5 27.49 -38.11 -7.33
CA ALA A 5 26.34 -37.56 -6.59
C ALA A 5 25.80 -36.32 -7.32
N LEU A 6 24.85 -36.59 -8.21
CA LEU A 6 23.92 -35.63 -8.80
C LEU A 6 23.17 -34.91 -7.67
N ILE A 7 23.42 -33.61 -7.50
CA ILE A 7 22.56 -32.74 -6.70
C ILE A 7 21.63 -32.02 -7.68
N ILE A 8 20.45 -32.61 -7.88
CA ILE A 8 19.33 -31.96 -8.55
C ILE A 8 18.70 -31.02 -7.50
N VAL A 9 19.01 -29.72 -7.59
CA VAL A 9 18.32 -28.70 -6.78
C VAL A 9 16.98 -28.41 -7.45
N LEU A 10 15.96 -29.15 -7.03
CA LEU A 10 14.56 -28.87 -7.32
C LEU A 10 14.14 -27.59 -6.58
N PHE A 11 14.17 -26.45 -7.27
CA PHE A 11 13.44 -25.26 -6.85
C PHE A 11 11.95 -25.50 -7.04
N ALA A 12 11.33 -26.17 -6.07
CA ALA A 12 9.88 -26.22 -5.90
C ALA A 12 9.42 -24.87 -5.32
N VAL A 13 9.20 -23.88 -6.19
CA VAL A 13 8.47 -22.66 -5.79
C VAL A 13 6.99 -23.00 -5.83
N ALA A 14 6.48 -23.47 -4.70
CA ALA A 14 5.05 -23.60 -4.44
C ALA A 14 4.45 -22.19 -4.31
N LEU A 15 4.04 -21.59 -5.44
CA LEU A 15 3.21 -20.38 -5.47
C LEU A 15 1.75 -20.77 -5.28
N SER A 16 1.40 -21.12 -4.04
CA SER A 16 0.00 -21.27 -3.63
C SER A 16 -0.23 -20.44 -2.37
N ALA A 17 -1.09 -19.42 -2.51
CA ALA A 17 -1.70 -18.59 -1.48
C ALA A 17 -0.79 -17.65 -0.69
N CYS A 18 -1.05 -16.33 -0.81
CA CYS A 18 -1.31 -15.41 0.31
C CYS A 18 -1.69 -14.05 -0.28
N ALA A 19 -2.99 -13.87 -0.54
CA ALA A 19 -3.60 -12.54 -0.65
C ALA A 19 -3.77 -12.00 0.78
N SER A 20 -2.68 -11.65 1.44
CA SER A 20 -2.75 -11.19 2.83
C SER A 20 -1.44 -10.55 3.22
N THR A 21 -1.41 -9.21 3.12
CA THR A 21 -0.41 -8.32 3.71
C THR A 21 1.02 -8.45 3.15
N PRO A 22 1.67 -7.35 2.70
CA PRO A 22 3.07 -7.44 2.30
C PRO A 22 3.92 -7.99 3.46
N SER A 23 4.59 -9.12 3.25
CA SER A 23 5.40 -9.80 4.27
C SER A 23 6.64 -9.01 4.70
N VAL A 24 7.00 -8.00 3.90
CA VAL A 24 8.13 -7.09 4.13
C VAL A 24 7.58 -5.69 4.45
N PRO A 25 7.96 -5.10 5.59
CA PRO A 25 7.55 -3.74 5.98
C PRO A 25 7.88 -2.70 4.90
N LEU A 26 7.04 -1.68 4.73
CA LEU A 26 7.24 -0.66 3.69
C LEU A 26 8.62 0.00 3.79
N ALA A 27 9.07 0.36 4.99
CA ALA A 27 10.41 0.90 5.21
C ALA A 27 11.52 0.04 4.60
N LYS A 28 11.46 -1.29 4.82
CA LYS A 28 12.42 -2.25 4.26
C LYS A 28 12.36 -2.33 2.74
N ARG A 29 11.17 -2.21 2.15
CA ARG A 29 11.02 -2.19 0.68
C ARG A 29 11.62 -0.95 0.05
N LEU A 30 11.72 0.17 0.78
CA LEU A 30 12.22 1.44 0.26
C LEU A 30 13.73 1.63 0.48
N GLU A 31 14.39 0.75 1.23
CA GLU A 31 15.83 0.82 1.50
C GLU A 31 16.64 0.68 0.20
N GLY A 32 17.66 1.54 0.04
CA GLY A 32 18.58 1.49 -1.10
C GLY A 32 18.00 1.96 -2.46
N MET A 33 16.72 2.31 -2.52
CA MET A 33 16.07 2.80 -3.75
C MET A 33 16.39 4.27 -4.03
N THR A 34 16.48 4.61 -5.32
CA THR A 34 16.53 6.01 -5.77
C THR A 34 15.23 6.75 -5.43
N PRO A 35 15.22 8.09 -5.35
CA PRO A 35 14.00 8.85 -5.04
C PRO A 35 12.83 8.56 -6.00
N GLU A 36 13.12 8.36 -7.29
CA GLU A 36 12.16 8.00 -8.32
C GLU A 36 11.57 6.59 -8.10
N GLU A 37 12.41 5.60 -7.81
CA GLU A 37 11.97 4.23 -7.50
C GLU A 37 11.15 4.18 -6.21
N ARG A 38 11.53 4.96 -5.20
CA ARG A 38 10.77 5.08 -3.95
C ARG A 38 9.38 5.63 -4.23
N GLN A 39 9.29 6.68 -5.05
CA GLN A 39 8.01 7.30 -5.39
C GLN A 39 7.10 6.34 -6.17
N GLU A 40 7.63 5.62 -7.15
CA GLU A 40 6.85 4.61 -7.89
C GLU A 40 6.41 3.45 -6.99
N THR A 41 7.28 3.01 -6.08
CA THR A 41 6.97 1.96 -5.09
C THR A 41 5.86 2.41 -4.15
N LEU A 42 5.92 3.65 -3.66
CA LEU A 42 4.90 4.25 -2.81
C LEU A 42 3.57 4.43 -3.55
N ARG A 43 3.61 4.90 -4.81
CA ARG A 43 2.41 5.01 -5.65
C ARG A 43 1.70 3.67 -5.80
N ARG A 44 2.45 2.60 -6.11
CA ARG A 44 1.89 1.24 -6.22
C ARG A 44 1.32 0.77 -4.90
N ALA A 45 2.06 0.95 -3.80
CA ALA A 45 1.60 0.58 -2.47
C ALA A 45 0.28 1.26 -2.12
N CYS A 46 0.17 2.56 -2.37
CA CYS A 46 -1.04 3.34 -2.12
C CYS A 46 -2.24 2.78 -2.92
N LEU A 47 -2.04 2.55 -4.22
CA LEU A 47 -3.11 2.01 -5.07
C LEU A 47 -3.54 0.59 -4.66
N THR A 48 -2.60 -0.22 -4.15
CA THR A 48 -2.91 -1.55 -3.60
C THR A 48 -3.76 -1.43 -2.33
N GLU A 49 -3.40 -0.55 -1.39
CA GLU A 49 -4.21 -0.34 -0.19
C GLU A 49 -5.59 0.25 -0.55
N ALA A 50 -5.69 1.14 -1.55
CA ALA A 50 -6.98 1.66 -1.99
C ALA A 50 -7.94 0.58 -2.52
N ASP A 51 -7.40 -0.55 -3.00
CA ASP A 51 -8.16 -1.71 -3.49
C ASP A 51 -8.42 -2.77 -2.40
N TRP A 52 -7.99 -2.54 -1.14
CA TRP A 52 -8.00 -3.53 -0.07
C TRP A 52 -9.38 -4.17 0.18
N ASP A 53 -10.44 -3.38 0.38
CA ASP A 53 -11.79 -3.90 0.64
C ASP A 53 -12.33 -4.75 -0.52
N ARG A 54 -12.04 -4.31 -1.74
CA ARG A 54 -12.43 -5.01 -2.96
C ARG A 54 -11.70 -6.34 -3.05
N ASP A 55 -10.41 -6.37 -2.73
CA ASP A 55 -9.59 -7.58 -2.75
C ASP A 55 -9.97 -8.55 -1.63
N GLN A 56 -10.28 -8.04 -0.43
CA GLN A 56 -10.80 -8.84 0.68
C GLN A 56 -12.12 -9.51 0.32
N THR A 57 -13.03 -8.76 -0.31
CA THR A 57 -14.33 -9.31 -0.71
C THR A 57 -14.19 -10.30 -1.86
N ALA A 58 -13.34 -9.99 -2.85
CA ALA A 58 -13.03 -10.92 -3.95
C ALA A 58 -12.40 -12.22 -3.43
N ALA A 59 -11.54 -12.17 -2.41
CA ALA A 59 -10.88 -13.35 -1.84
C ALA A 59 -11.87 -14.35 -1.22
N ARG A 60 -13.07 -13.89 -0.81
CA ARG A 60 -14.15 -14.75 -0.29
C ARG A 60 -14.95 -15.44 -1.40
N LEU A 61 -14.75 -15.07 -2.67
CA LEU A 61 -15.44 -15.64 -3.82
C LEU A 61 -14.61 -16.78 -4.47
N PRO A 62 -15.28 -17.70 -5.19
CA PRO A 62 -14.60 -18.70 -6.02
C PRO A 62 -13.63 -18.05 -7.03
N ALA A 63 -12.50 -18.71 -7.31
CA ALA A 63 -11.42 -18.17 -8.15
C ALA A 63 -11.89 -17.65 -9.52
N ASN A 64 -12.85 -18.32 -10.16
CA ASN A 64 -13.43 -17.95 -11.45
C ASN A 64 -14.35 -16.71 -11.42
N ALA A 65 -14.71 -16.22 -10.22
CA ALA A 65 -15.55 -15.05 -10.01
C ALA A 65 -14.77 -13.83 -9.49
N GLN A 66 -13.56 -14.02 -8.97
CA GLN A 66 -12.78 -12.94 -8.33
C GLN A 66 -12.43 -11.81 -9.29
N HIS A 67 -11.96 -12.13 -10.50
CA HIS A 67 -11.62 -11.11 -11.51
C HIS A 67 -12.84 -10.26 -11.89
N ARG A 68 -13.97 -10.91 -12.19
CA ARG A 68 -15.22 -10.20 -12.51
C ARG A 68 -15.68 -9.31 -11.38
N TYR A 69 -15.54 -9.74 -10.12
CA TYR A 69 -15.88 -8.91 -8.97
C TYR A 69 -15.00 -7.66 -8.90
N ARG A 70 -13.68 -7.80 -9.07
CA ARG A 70 -12.73 -6.67 -9.05
C ARG A 70 -13.02 -5.63 -10.14
N ASP A 71 -13.41 -6.08 -11.33
CA ASP A 71 -13.68 -5.19 -12.47
C ASP A 71 -15.00 -4.42 -12.31
N SER A 72 -16.01 -5.04 -11.68
CA SER A 72 -17.36 -4.49 -11.59
C SER A 72 -17.66 -3.72 -10.31
N ASN A 73 -16.87 -3.91 -9.24
CA ASN A 73 -17.13 -3.33 -7.94
C ASN A 73 -16.03 -2.35 -7.54
N THR A 74 -16.26 -1.07 -7.85
CA THR A 74 -15.54 0.05 -7.23
C THR A 74 -16.51 0.76 -6.30
N THR A 75 -16.17 0.85 -5.01
CA THR A 75 -16.92 1.65 -4.04
C THR A 75 -16.52 3.12 -4.16
N ARG A 76 -17.32 4.00 -3.55
CA ARG A 76 -16.97 5.42 -3.43
C ARG A 76 -15.66 5.61 -2.66
N GLU A 77 -15.44 4.80 -1.63
CA GLU A 77 -14.28 4.83 -0.74
C GLU A 77 -13.01 4.42 -1.50
N THR A 78 -13.05 3.28 -2.23
CA THR A 78 -11.96 2.88 -3.12
C THR A 78 -11.63 3.96 -4.16
N ARG A 79 -12.64 4.65 -4.70
CA ARG A 79 -12.41 5.75 -5.64
C ARG A 79 -11.71 6.93 -4.97
N HIS A 80 -12.14 7.31 -3.78
CA HIS A 80 -11.57 8.44 -3.05
C HIS A 80 -10.12 8.18 -2.63
N LEU A 81 -9.82 7.01 -2.06
CA LEU A 81 -8.44 6.60 -1.77
C LEU A 81 -7.56 6.58 -3.04
N LYS A 82 -8.07 6.08 -4.17
CA LYS A 82 -7.32 6.13 -5.44
C LYS A 82 -7.06 7.54 -5.93
N GLU A 83 -7.99 8.46 -5.75
CA GLU A 83 -7.80 9.89 -6.08
C GLU A 83 -6.71 10.49 -5.20
N LEU A 84 -6.77 10.29 -3.88
CA LEU A 84 -5.73 10.73 -2.95
C LEU A 84 -4.35 10.15 -3.31
N CYS A 85 -4.27 8.86 -3.62
CA CYS A 85 -3.03 8.22 -4.09
C CYS A 85 -2.45 8.87 -5.34
N ARG A 86 -3.30 9.29 -6.29
CA ARG A 86 -2.86 9.98 -7.51
C ARG A 86 -2.37 11.38 -7.19
N GLU A 87 -3.09 12.14 -6.36
CA GLU A 87 -2.67 13.49 -5.95
C GLU A 87 -1.31 13.46 -5.24
N MET A 88 -1.06 12.45 -4.40
CA MET A 88 0.23 12.24 -3.75
C MET A 88 1.31 11.78 -4.73
N ALA A 89 0.98 10.95 -5.72
CA ALA A 89 1.92 10.50 -6.74
C ALA A 89 2.39 11.63 -7.65
N ASP A 90 1.57 12.68 -7.81
CA ASP A 90 1.91 13.90 -8.56
C ASP A 90 2.80 14.87 -7.77
N LEU A 91 3.18 14.53 -6.54
CA LEU A 91 4.23 15.26 -5.84
C LEU A 91 5.58 14.98 -6.51
N PRO A 92 6.47 15.95 -6.68
CA PRO A 92 7.83 15.64 -7.11
C PRO A 92 8.52 14.71 -6.10
N ALA A 93 9.56 13.99 -6.51
CA ALA A 93 10.38 13.25 -5.56
C ALA A 93 10.92 14.21 -4.49
N ILE A 94 11.05 13.74 -3.24
CA ILE A 94 11.55 14.58 -2.14
C ILE A 94 13.04 14.87 -2.40
N LYS A 95 13.34 15.99 -3.05
CA LYS A 95 14.70 16.47 -3.37
C LYS A 95 14.79 17.95 -3.01
N GLY A 96 15.02 18.24 -1.73
CA GLY A 96 14.86 19.58 -1.19
C GLY A 96 13.39 19.99 -1.11
N ARG A 97 13.07 21.03 -0.32
CA ARG A 97 11.69 21.49 -0.13
C ARG A 97 11.61 22.97 -0.50
N SER A 98 10.94 23.30 -1.60
CA SER A 98 10.45 24.68 -1.77
C SER A 98 9.29 24.94 -0.79
N PRO A 99 9.05 26.19 -0.36
CA PRO A 99 7.90 26.51 0.50
C PRO A 99 6.55 26.10 -0.11
N ILE A 100 6.40 26.19 -1.43
CA ILE A 100 5.18 25.83 -2.16
C ILE A 100 4.95 24.32 -2.10
N GLU A 101 5.98 23.51 -2.35
CA GLU A 101 5.88 22.05 -2.24
C GLU A 101 5.64 21.60 -0.80
N THR A 102 6.24 22.30 0.17
CA THR A 102 6.01 22.02 1.60
C THR A 102 4.54 22.20 1.95
N LYS A 103 3.93 23.30 1.51
CA LYS A 103 2.50 23.55 1.71
C LYS A 103 1.64 22.47 1.04
N ARG A 104 1.90 22.15 -0.23
CA ARG A 104 1.14 21.12 -0.96
C ARG A 104 1.23 19.75 -0.27
N ARG A 105 2.40 19.38 0.24
CA ARG A 105 2.61 18.14 1.01
C ARG A 105 1.87 18.15 2.33
N ALA A 106 1.87 19.28 3.04
CA ALA A 106 1.10 19.43 4.29
C ALA A 106 -0.41 19.35 4.04
N ASP A 107 -0.92 19.96 2.96
CA ASP A 107 -2.34 19.88 2.58
C ASP A 107 -2.74 18.42 2.24
N LEU A 108 -1.86 17.66 1.59
CA LEU A 108 -2.07 16.24 1.32
C LEU A 108 -1.97 15.37 2.57
N ALA A 109 -1.05 15.67 3.48
CA ALA A 109 -0.95 15.01 4.78
C ALA A 109 -2.24 15.22 5.60
N GLU A 110 -2.79 16.42 5.59
CA GLU A 110 -4.09 16.74 6.20
C GLU A 110 -5.24 15.93 5.57
N LYS A 111 -5.28 15.83 4.24
CA LYS A 111 -6.27 14.98 3.54
C LYS A 111 -6.13 13.51 3.95
N CYS A 112 -4.90 12.99 4.00
CA CYS A 112 -4.63 11.64 4.49
C CYS A 112 -5.13 11.42 5.90
N ARG A 113 -4.90 12.36 6.82
CA ARG A 113 -5.37 12.25 8.20
C ARG A 113 -6.89 12.14 8.26
N ARG A 114 -7.60 13.00 7.52
CA ARG A 114 -9.08 12.96 7.47
C ARG A 114 -9.57 11.64 6.90
N GLU A 115 -8.93 11.14 5.85
CA GLU A 115 -9.29 9.87 5.25
C GLU A 115 -9.11 8.72 6.25
N THR A 116 -7.99 8.68 6.97
CA THR A 116 -7.80 7.67 8.01
C THR A 116 -8.82 7.83 9.14
N ASP A 117 -9.09 9.07 9.59
CA ASP A 117 -10.03 9.36 10.68
C ASP A 117 -11.49 9.03 10.34
N ASP A 118 -11.95 9.35 9.12
CA ASP A 118 -13.31 9.09 8.66
C ASP A 118 -13.59 7.58 8.50
N HIS A 119 -12.53 6.78 8.33
CA HIS A 119 -12.58 5.33 8.21
C HIS A 119 -12.16 4.57 9.49
N LEU A 120 -11.96 5.28 10.61
CA LEU A 120 -11.67 4.72 11.94
C LEU A 120 -12.89 4.18 12.69
N ASP A 121 -14.04 3.92 12.05
CA ASP A 121 -15.06 3.06 12.68
C ASP A 121 -14.52 1.62 12.68
N LEU A 122 -13.61 1.37 13.63
CA LEU A 122 -12.71 0.23 13.84
C LEU A 122 -13.48 -1.06 14.18
N ARG A 123 -14.42 -1.45 13.34
CA ARG A 123 -15.26 -2.64 13.55
C ARG A 123 -14.44 -3.93 13.52
N SER A 124 -13.20 -3.91 12.99
CA SER A 124 -12.30 -5.07 12.94
C SER A 124 -10.81 -4.72 13.07
N LYS A 125 -10.01 -5.67 13.59
CA LYS A 125 -8.54 -5.59 13.62
C LYS A 125 -7.90 -5.45 12.23
N GLU A 126 -8.53 -6.04 11.22
CA GLU A 126 -8.03 -6.01 9.84
C GLU A 126 -8.18 -4.61 9.22
N SER A 127 -9.30 -3.95 9.48
CA SER A 127 -9.55 -2.55 9.10
C SER A 127 -8.56 -1.60 9.79
N ALA A 128 -8.30 -1.81 11.08
CA ALA A 128 -7.29 -1.04 11.83
C ALA A 128 -5.90 -1.17 11.19
N ALA A 129 -5.49 -2.40 10.88
CA ALA A 129 -4.20 -2.66 10.25
C ALA A 129 -4.12 -2.09 8.82
N HIS A 130 -5.24 -2.06 8.10
CA HIS A 130 -5.32 -1.42 6.78
C HIS A 130 -5.12 0.10 6.89
N MET A 131 -5.83 0.79 7.79
CA MET A 131 -5.67 2.24 7.98
C MET A 131 -4.26 2.61 8.47
N ALA A 132 -3.63 1.77 9.32
CA ALA A 132 -2.24 1.97 9.72
C ALA A 132 -1.25 1.91 8.52
N ARG A 133 -1.48 1.02 7.54
CA ARG A 133 -0.66 0.96 6.32
C ARG A 133 -0.91 2.15 5.40
N VAL A 134 -2.16 2.62 5.30
CA VAL A 134 -2.50 3.85 4.56
C VAL A 134 -1.77 5.05 5.18
N GLN A 135 -1.78 5.17 6.51
CA GLN A 135 -1.05 6.21 7.23
C GLN A 135 0.46 6.15 6.93
N GLU A 136 1.10 4.98 7.07
CA GLU A 136 2.54 4.81 6.80
C GLU A 136 2.91 5.23 5.36
N ILE A 137 2.06 4.91 4.38
CA ILE A 137 2.25 5.32 2.98
C ILE A 137 2.12 6.84 2.82
N CYS A 138 1.10 7.44 3.44
CA CYS A 138 0.88 8.88 3.42
C CYS A 138 2.07 9.65 4.02
N GLU A 139 2.59 9.20 5.16
CA GLU A 139 3.77 9.79 5.81
C GLU A 139 5.00 9.69 4.90
N ALA A 140 5.21 8.53 4.28
CA ALA A 140 6.34 8.31 3.37
C ALA A 140 6.23 9.14 2.06
N MET A 141 5.02 9.36 1.54
CA MET A 141 4.80 10.17 0.32
C MET A 141 4.88 11.68 0.59
N THR A 142 4.37 12.13 1.73
CA THR A 142 4.30 13.55 2.08
C THR A 142 5.54 14.04 2.82
N GLY A 143 6.24 13.15 3.55
CA GLY A 143 7.37 13.50 4.42
C GLY A 143 6.95 14.24 5.70
N PHE A 144 5.70 14.04 6.14
CA PHE A 144 5.13 14.55 7.38
C PHE A 144 4.62 13.37 8.20
N ASP A 145 4.97 13.33 9.47
CA ASP A 145 4.41 12.37 10.41
C ASP A 145 2.96 12.76 10.69
N LEU A 146 2.05 11.81 10.57
CA LEU A 146 0.66 11.98 10.95
C LEU A 146 0.55 11.61 12.43
N PRO A 147 -0.21 12.37 13.23
CA PRO A 147 -0.34 12.05 14.65
C PRO A 147 -0.88 10.62 14.79
N THR A 148 -0.08 9.73 15.36
CA THR A 148 -0.56 8.45 15.87
C THR A 148 -1.47 8.76 17.04
N GLN A 149 -2.75 8.38 16.95
CA GLN A 149 -3.60 8.45 18.13
C GLN A 149 -3.05 7.44 19.15
N ALA A 150 -2.57 7.97 20.27
CA ALA A 150 -2.13 7.21 21.42
C ALA A 150 -3.27 6.31 21.93
N ASP A 151 -2.89 5.11 22.38
CA ASP A 151 -3.74 4.12 23.03
C ASP A 151 -4.61 4.72 24.17
#